data_AF-A0A9E3VU71-F1
#
_entry.id   AF-A0A9E3VU71-F1
#
_cell.length_a   1.000
_cell.length_b   1.000
_cell.length_c   1.000
_cell.angle_alpha   90.00
_cell.angle_beta   90.00
_cell.angle_gamma   90.00
#
_symmetry.space_group_name_H-M   'P 1'
#
loop_
_entity.id
_entity.type
_entity.pdbx_description
1 polymer ?
#
loop_
_entity_poly.entity_id
_entity_poly.type
_entity_poly.pdbx_seq_one_letter_code
_entity_poly.pdbx_strand_id
1 'polypeptide(L)'
;IAELENVDEKLSGLEFAKKFEKAVKIAQIDPYRAATHNKGIYNGIDAVAIATGNDFRAIEAAGHTYAARNGRYESLSRVELDDKKFRFILEVPLAMGTVGGLTSLHPLAKQSLQLLGNPIATELMMISAVMGLANNFSAVKSLTTTGIQAGHMKMHLFNILNYFKASEKEKDAALAHFKDQKVSFSSVGKYIASMRG
;
A
#
# COMPACT_ATOMS: atom_id res chain seq x y z
N ILE A 1 1.30 -19.30 8.79
CA ILE A 1 2.17 -19.57 7.61
C ILE A 1 1.37 -20.06 6.41
N ALA A 2 0.46 -21.03 6.57
CA ALA A 2 -0.34 -21.56 5.47
C ALA A 2 -1.09 -20.48 4.64
N GLU A 3 -1.59 -19.42 5.29
CA GLU A 3 -2.24 -18.28 4.61
C GLU A 3 -1.32 -17.46 3.70
N LEU A 4 0.00 -17.66 3.82
CA LEU A 4 1.00 -16.99 2.98
C LEU A 4 1.43 -17.86 1.79
N GLU A 5 0.91 -19.08 1.67
CA GLU A 5 1.15 -19.89 0.48
C GLU A 5 0.54 -19.21 -0.75
N ASN A 6 1.22 -19.29 -1.89
CA ASN A 6 0.83 -18.65 -3.15
C ASN A 6 0.77 -17.11 -3.11
N VAL A 7 1.30 -16.44 -2.07
CA VAL A 7 1.47 -14.97 -2.07
C VAL A 7 2.42 -14.53 -3.18
N ASP A 8 3.39 -15.37 -3.53
CA ASP A 8 4.28 -15.26 -4.68
C ASP A 8 4.41 -16.63 -5.36
N GLU A 9 4.49 -16.65 -6.69
CA GLU A 9 4.56 -17.90 -7.48
C GLU A 9 5.88 -18.66 -7.27
N LYS A 10 6.94 -18.00 -6.77
CA LYS A 10 8.29 -18.54 -6.68
C LYS A 10 8.74 -18.81 -5.25
N LEU A 11 7.95 -18.47 -4.24
CA LEU A 11 8.32 -18.59 -2.83
C LEU A 11 7.27 -19.39 -2.07
N SER A 12 7.73 -20.32 -1.24
CA SER A 12 6.86 -20.90 -0.21
C SER A 12 6.42 -19.82 0.80
N GLY A 13 5.31 -20.07 1.49
CA GLY A 13 4.81 -19.15 2.52
C GLY A 13 5.82 -18.86 3.62
N LEU A 14 6.64 -19.86 3.99
CA LEU A 14 7.71 -19.70 4.98
C LEU A 14 8.88 -18.86 4.46
N GLU A 15 9.32 -19.07 3.21
CA GLU A 15 10.37 -18.26 2.60
C GLU A 15 9.93 -16.81 2.44
N PHE A 16 8.69 -16.59 2.01
CA PHE A 16 8.09 -15.27 1.96
C PHE A 16 8.09 -14.62 3.34
N ALA A 17 7.58 -15.32 4.37
CA ALA A 17 7.53 -14.81 5.73
C ALA A 17 8.93 -14.41 6.26
N LYS A 18 9.96 -15.23 6.01
CA LYS A 18 11.34 -14.94 6.42
C LYS A 18 11.94 -13.74 5.68
N LYS A 19 11.70 -13.62 4.37
CA LYS A 19 12.14 -12.44 3.59
C LYS A 19 11.43 -11.18 4.05
N PHE A 20 10.13 -11.27 4.29
CA PHE A 20 9.29 -10.19 4.79
C PHE A 20 9.77 -9.72 6.17
N GLU A 21 9.96 -10.65 7.11
CA GLU A 21 10.49 -10.37 8.44
C GLU A 21 11.86 -9.67 8.35
N LYS A 22 12.76 -10.18 7.51
CA LYS A 22 14.07 -9.57 7.28
C LYS A 22 13.96 -8.12 6.80
N ALA A 23 13.07 -7.84 5.84
CA ALA A 23 12.86 -6.48 5.33
C ALA A 23 12.35 -5.52 6.42
N VAL A 24 11.43 -5.99 7.27
CA VAL A 24 10.92 -5.19 8.41
C VAL A 24 12.00 -4.98 9.46
N LYS A 25 12.81 -5.99 9.79
CA LYS A 25 13.96 -5.86 10.72
C LYS A 25 14.98 -4.81 10.25
N ILE A 26 15.25 -4.73 8.94
CA ILE A 26 16.12 -3.67 8.40
C ILE A 26 15.53 -2.29 8.71
N ALA A 27 14.21 -2.10 8.54
CA ALA A 27 13.54 -0.85 8.86
C ALA A 27 13.46 -0.53 10.36
N GLN A 28 13.68 -1.50 11.25
CA GLN A 28 13.76 -1.27 12.70
C GLN A 28 15.16 -0.80 13.14
N ILE A 29 16.20 -1.07 12.35
CA ILE A 29 17.60 -0.80 12.72
C ILE A 29 18.18 0.40 11.97
N ASP A 30 17.82 0.57 10.69
CA ASP A 30 18.31 1.66 9.83
C ASP A 30 17.27 2.80 9.72
N PRO A 31 17.57 4.01 10.23
CA PRO A 31 16.68 5.17 10.14
C PRO A 31 16.33 5.59 8.71
N TYR A 32 17.23 5.43 7.74
CA TYR A 32 16.95 5.77 6.34
C TYR A 32 15.89 4.83 5.77
N ARG A 33 16.00 3.54 6.10
CA ARG A 33 14.97 2.57 5.72
C ARG A 33 13.67 2.82 6.50
N ALA A 34 13.74 3.08 7.80
CA ALA A 34 12.58 3.41 8.63
C ALA A 34 11.76 4.56 8.03
N ALA A 35 12.41 5.63 7.56
CA ALA A 35 11.74 6.77 6.94
C ALA A 35 10.90 6.35 5.72
N THR A 36 11.49 5.60 4.79
CA THR A 36 10.76 5.12 3.61
C THR A 36 9.69 4.08 3.96
N HIS A 37 9.91 3.29 5.01
CA HIS A 37 8.98 2.28 5.50
C HIS A 37 7.73 2.93 6.12
N ASN A 38 7.92 3.90 7.00
CA ASN A 38 6.86 4.67 7.65
C ASN A 38 6.11 5.55 6.65
N LYS A 39 6.80 6.16 5.68
CA LYS A 39 6.14 6.84 4.54
C LYS A 39 5.16 5.91 3.83
N GLY A 40 5.52 4.63 3.66
CA GLY A 40 4.64 3.61 3.10
C GLY A 40 3.39 3.33 3.96
N ILE A 41 3.48 3.42 5.28
CA ILE A 41 2.32 3.32 6.18
C ILE A 41 1.40 4.55 5.97
N TYR A 42 1.98 5.75 5.99
CA TYR A 42 1.20 6.99 5.87
C TYR A 42 0.56 7.19 4.51
N ASN A 43 1.11 6.66 3.42
CA ASN A 43 0.41 6.58 2.14
C ASN A 43 -1.01 5.99 2.25
N GLY A 44 -1.22 5.02 3.17
CA GLY A 44 -2.54 4.44 3.43
C GLY A 44 -3.37 5.26 4.43
N ILE A 45 -2.76 5.69 5.53
CA ILE A 45 -3.43 6.47 6.60
C ILE A 45 -3.92 7.81 6.06
N ASP A 46 -3.06 8.55 5.36
CA ASP A 46 -3.34 9.89 4.87
C ASP A 46 -4.43 9.87 3.79
N ALA A 47 -4.50 8.81 3.00
CA ALA A 47 -5.58 8.64 2.03
C ALA A 47 -6.95 8.61 2.73
N VAL A 48 -7.06 7.90 3.86
CA VAL A 48 -8.28 7.88 4.68
C VAL A 48 -8.50 9.23 5.35
N ALA A 49 -7.45 9.84 5.90
CA ALA A 49 -7.54 11.14 6.55
C ALA A 49 -8.06 12.23 5.60
N ILE A 50 -7.47 12.34 4.41
CA ILE A 50 -7.89 13.30 3.37
C ILE A 50 -9.33 13.01 2.93
N ALA A 51 -9.66 11.75 2.62
CA ALA A 51 -11.00 11.37 2.18
C ALA A 51 -12.07 11.70 3.22
N THR A 52 -11.76 11.58 4.51
CA THR A 52 -12.70 11.85 5.61
C THR A 52 -12.61 13.28 6.16
N GLY A 53 -11.79 14.15 5.57
CA GLY A 53 -11.66 15.56 5.98
C GLY A 53 -10.90 15.77 7.30
N ASN A 54 -10.03 14.83 7.68
CA ASN A 54 -9.17 14.90 8.85
C ASN A 54 -7.83 15.58 8.56
N ASP A 55 -7.18 16.11 9.61
CA ASP A 55 -5.87 16.75 9.49
C ASP A 55 -4.74 15.71 9.46
N PHE A 56 -4.29 15.39 8.25
CA PHE A 56 -3.16 14.46 8.06
C PHE A 56 -1.84 14.97 8.65
N ARG A 57 -1.63 16.30 8.75
CA ARG A 57 -0.38 16.84 9.31
C ARG A 57 -0.27 16.56 10.79
N ALA A 58 -1.38 16.66 11.52
CA ALA A 58 -1.43 16.31 12.95
C ALA A 58 -1.14 14.81 13.18
N ILE A 59 -1.69 13.94 12.32
CA ILE A 59 -1.52 12.49 12.35
C ILE A 59 -0.05 12.10 12.05
N GLU A 60 0.53 12.68 10.99
CA GLU A 60 1.94 12.52 10.60
C GLU A 60 2.89 12.98 11.71
N ALA A 61 2.70 14.20 12.24
CA ALA A 61 3.55 14.75 13.29
C ALA A 61 3.57 13.85 14.54
N ALA A 62 2.40 13.38 14.99
CA ALA A 62 2.29 12.52 16.16
C ALA A 62 3.00 11.18 15.94
N GLY A 63 2.74 10.49 14.83
CA GLY A 63 3.30 9.15 14.65
C GLY A 63 4.76 9.16 14.18
N HIS A 64 5.24 10.17 13.47
CA HIS A 64 6.69 10.34 13.25
C HIS A 64 7.45 10.69 14.53
N THR A 65 6.85 11.45 15.45
CA THR A 65 7.41 11.66 16.80
C THR A 65 7.44 10.34 17.57
N TYR A 66 6.35 9.58 17.54
CA TYR A 66 6.24 8.28 18.20
C TYR A 66 7.23 7.24 17.64
N ALA A 67 7.52 7.29 16.34
CA ALA A 67 8.55 6.46 15.71
C ALA A 67 9.96 6.70 16.29
N ALA A 68 10.21 7.86 16.90
CA ALA A 68 11.48 8.23 17.54
C ALA A 68 11.49 8.11 19.08
N ARG A 69 10.43 7.58 19.70
CA ARG A 69 10.24 7.58 21.17
C ARG A 69 11.33 6.89 21.98
N ASN A 70 12.09 5.99 21.35
CA ASN A 70 13.19 5.24 21.98
C ASN A 70 14.57 5.89 21.77
N GLY A 71 14.63 7.14 21.32
CA GLY A 71 15.88 7.86 21.06
C GLY A 71 16.47 7.65 19.67
N ARG A 72 15.87 6.77 18.86
CA ARG A 72 16.18 6.58 17.43
C ARG A 72 14.88 6.42 16.65
N TYR A 73 14.86 6.95 15.43
CA TYR A 73 13.73 6.80 14.52
C TYR A 73 13.69 5.37 13.95
N GLU A 74 12.59 4.66 14.18
CA GLU A 74 12.40 3.25 13.86
C GLU A 74 11.07 2.99 13.12
N SER A 75 10.91 1.81 12.54
CA SER A 75 9.63 1.39 11.93
C SER A 75 8.49 1.37 12.98
N LEU A 76 7.33 1.92 12.59
CA LEU A 76 6.08 1.83 13.37
C LEU A 76 5.45 0.44 13.34
N SER A 77 5.89 -0.41 12.41
CA SER A 77 5.44 -1.79 12.27
C SER A 77 6.50 -2.79 12.70
N ARG A 78 6.06 -3.98 13.11
CA ARG A 78 6.92 -5.12 13.46
C ARG A 78 6.33 -6.44 12.96
N VAL A 79 7.20 -7.42 12.77
CA VAL A 79 6.80 -8.80 12.45
C VAL A 79 7.13 -9.68 13.63
N GLU A 80 6.18 -10.52 14.01
CA GLU A 80 6.41 -11.64 14.90
C GLU A 80 6.22 -12.92 14.07
N LEU A 81 7.29 -13.71 13.98
CA LEU A 81 7.30 -14.98 13.26
C LEU A 81 7.58 -16.09 14.27
N ASP A 82 6.60 -16.94 14.50
CA ASP A 82 6.75 -18.19 15.24
C ASP A 82 6.49 -19.39 14.32
N ASP A 83 6.77 -20.61 14.79
CA ASP A 83 6.69 -21.85 13.99
C ASP A 83 5.32 -22.09 13.33
N LYS A 84 4.26 -21.38 13.75
CA LYS A 84 2.89 -21.60 13.24
C LYS A 84 2.29 -20.33 12.64
N LYS A 85 2.68 -19.13 13.10
CA LYS A 85 2.01 -17.87 12.82
C LYS A 85 2.97 -16.78 12.40
N PHE A 86 2.56 -16.07 11.37
CA PHE A 86 3.12 -14.80 10.97
C PHE A 86 2.16 -13.72 11.45
N ARG A 87 2.63 -12.77 12.25
CA ARG A 87 1.86 -11.60 12.68
C ARG A 87 2.59 -10.35 12.21
N PHE A 88 1.87 -9.51 11.49
CA PHE A 88 2.35 -8.19 11.09
C PHE A 88 1.55 -7.14 11.85
N ILE A 89 2.25 -6.35 12.66
CA ILE A 89 1.65 -5.50 13.70
C ILE A 89 2.04 -4.07 13.43
N LEU A 90 1.08 -3.15 13.48
CA LEU A 90 1.29 -1.70 13.42
C LEU A 90 0.84 -1.08 14.74
N GLU A 91 1.70 -0.24 15.32
CA GLU A 91 1.38 0.55 16.50
C GLU A 91 1.66 2.02 16.17
N VAL A 92 0.60 2.82 16.07
CA VAL A 92 0.66 4.21 15.60
C VAL A 92 -0.35 5.07 16.36
N PRO A 93 0.04 6.25 16.85
CA PRO A 93 -0.92 7.20 17.43
C PRO A 93 -1.77 7.80 16.32
N LEU A 94 -3.10 7.75 16.50
CA LEU A 94 -4.05 8.33 15.56
C LEU A 94 -5.02 9.23 16.32
N ALA A 95 -5.14 10.48 15.87
CA ALA A 95 -6.12 11.43 16.34
C ALA A 95 -7.00 11.83 15.16
N MET A 96 -8.20 11.25 15.09
CA MET A 96 -9.16 11.46 14.01
C MET A 96 -10.53 11.77 14.60
N GLY A 97 -11.29 12.59 13.90
CA GLY A 97 -12.66 12.96 14.24
C GLY A 97 -13.65 12.52 13.16
N THR A 98 -14.89 12.31 13.59
CA THR A 98 -16.05 12.04 12.72
C THR A 98 -17.09 13.15 12.78
N VAL A 99 -16.85 14.16 13.63
CA VAL A 99 -17.71 15.31 13.87
C VAL A 99 -16.85 16.57 13.93
N GLY A 100 -17.32 17.66 13.31
CA GLY A 100 -16.70 18.98 13.39
C GLY A 100 -15.63 19.26 12.32
N GLY A 101 -15.37 20.55 12.10
CA GLY A 101 -14.43 21.01 11.07
C GLY A 101 -14.84 20.61 9.64
N LEU A 102 -13.84 20.29 8.81
CA LEU A 102 -14.05 19.90 7.41
C LEU A 102 -14.83 18.59 7.25
N THR A 103 -14.78 17.68 8.24
CA THR A 103 -15.47 16.38 8.19
C THR A 103 -16.98 16.52 7.95
N SER A 104 -17.59 17.59 8.49
CA SER A 104 -19.04 17.88 8.40
C SER A 104 -19.39 18.90 7.31
N LEU A 105 -18.45 19.78 6.96
CA LEU A 105 -18.66 20.88 6.02
C LEU A 105 -18.40 20.48 4.56
N HIS A 106 -17.40 19.62 4.31
CA HIS A 106 -17.03 19.24 2.95
C HIS A 106 -17.94 18.10 2.45
N PRO A 107 -18.69 18.28 1.33
CA PRO A 107 -19.65 17.28 0.87
C PRO A 107 -19.05 15.89 0.64
N LEU A 108 -17.87 15.82 0.03
CA LEU A 108 -17.18 14.55 -0.21
C LEU A 108 -16.69 13.88 1.08
N ALA A 109 -16.28 14.64 2.11
CA ALA A 109 -15.82 14.06 3.37
C ALA A 109 -16.98 13.38 4.10
N LYS A 110 -18.15 14.03 4.09
CA LYS A 110 -19.40 13.46 4.61
C LYS A 110 -19.80 12.19 3.85
N GLN A 111 -19.70 12.19 2.52
CA GLN A 111 -19.98 11.01 1.72
C GLN A 111 -19.00 9.86 1.99
N SER A 112 -17.71 10.15 2.17
CA SER A 112 -16.72 9.12 2.53
C SER A 112 -17.02 8.49 3.89
N LEU A 113 -17.43 9.27 4.90
CA LEU A 113 -17.86 8.73 6.19
C LEU A 113 -19.13 7.87 6.06
N GLN A 114 -20.09 8.26 5.22
CA GLN A 114 -21.28 7.47 4.92
C GLN A 114 -20.94 6.15 4.23
N LEU A 115 -20.01 6.16 3.27
CA LEU A 115 -19.54 4.95 2.59
C LEU A 115 -18.88 3.96 3.56
N LEU A 116 -18.19 4.48 4.58
CA LEU A 116 -17.60 3.70 5.66
C LEU A 116 -18.61 3.23 6.73
N GLY A 117 -19.90 3.53 6.57
CA GLY A 117 -20.94 3.14 7.53
C GLY A 117 -21.11 4.09 8.72
N ASN A 118 -20.65 5.34 8.60
CA ASN A 118 -20.64 6.36 9.67
C ASN A 118 -19.99 5.86 10.97
N PRO A 119 -18.69 5.48 10.93
CA PRO A 119 -17.99 4.98 12.10
C PRO A 119 -17.91 6.04 13.20
N ILE A 120 -17.75 5.62 14.46
CA ILE A 120 -17.27 6.51 15.52
C ILE A 120 -15.77 6.80 15.35
N ALA A 121 -15.25 7.81 16.05
CA ALA A 121 -13.86 8.25 15.88
C ALA A 121 -12.83 7.11 16.08
N THR A 122 -13.02 6.26 17.09
CA THR A 122 -12.14 5.11 17.35
C THR A 122 -12.20 4.06 16.25
N GLU A 123 -13.38 3.81 15.67
CA GLU A 123 -13.54 2.92 14.52
C GLU A 123 -12.83 3.48 13.29
N LEU A 124 -12.95 4.79 13.03
CA LEU A 124 -12.22 5.44 11.94
C LEU A 124 -10.69 5.35 12.13
N MET A 125 -10.20 5.47 13.36
CA MET A 125 -8.78 5.26 13.67
C MET A 125 -8.37 3.80 13.39
N MET A 126 -9.18 2.81 13.77
CA MET A 126 -8.91 1.40 13.48
C MET A 126 -8.89 1.12 11.97
N ILE A 127 -9.86 1.64 11.22
CA ILE A 127 -9.89 1.54 9.75
C ILE A 127 -8.62 2.14 9.15
N SER A 128 -8.21 3.32 9.61
CA SER A 128 -7.02 4.00 9.12
C SER A 128 -5.73 3.24 9.45
N ALA A 129 -5.63 2.67 10.65
CA ALA A 129 -4.51 1.82 11.03
C ALA A 129 -4.43 0.55 10.16
N VAL A 130 -5.57 -0.11 9.89
CA VAL A 130 -5.64 -1.26 8.97
C VAL A 130 -5.21 -0.86 7.56
N MET A 131 -5.65 0.30 7.06
CA MET A 131 -5.21 0.82 5.76
C MET A 131 -3.71 1.09 5.71
N GLY A 132 -3.14 1.66 6.77
CA GLY A 132 -1.69 1.84 6.91
C GLY A 132 -0.94 0.51 6.91
N LEU A 133 -1.40 -0.48 7.67
CA LEU A 133 -0.81 -1.81 7.74
C LEU A 133 -0.90 -2.54 6.40
N ALA A 134 -2.04 -2.46 5.71
CA ALA A 134 -2.25 -3.08 4.40
C ALA A 134 -1.35 -2.45 3.33
N ASN A 135 -1.24 -1.12 3.30
CA ASN A 135 -0.36 -0.44 2.35
C ASN A 135 1.12 -0.75 2.62
N ASN A 136 1.50 -0.85 3.90
CA ASN A 136 2.84 -1.26 4.30
C ASN A 136 3.13 -2.72 3.96
N PHE A 137 2.17 -3.63 4.15
CA PHE A 137 2.28 -5.03 3.75
C PHE A 137 2.50 -5.15 2.24
N SER A 138 1.71 -4.42 1.44
CA SER A 138 1.85 -4.39 -0.02
C SER A 138 3.24 -3.90 -0.45
N ALA A 139 3.73 -2.82 0.17
CA ALA A 139 5.05 -2.28 -0.13
C ALA A 139 6.18 -3.27 0.22
N VAL A 140 6.15 -3.87 1.41
CA VAL A 140 7.16 -4.86 1.83
C VAL A 140 7.08 -6.11 0.98
N LYS A 141 5.87 -6.65 0.73
CA LYS A 141 5.64 -7.78 -0.17
C LYS A 141 6.34 -7.53 -1.50
N SER A 142 6.04 -6.39 -2.14
CA SER A 142 6.60 -6.05 -3.44
C SER A 142 8.13 -5.96 -3.43
N LEU A 143 8.74 -5.45 -2.35
CA LEU A 143 10.19 -5.40 -2.19
C LEU A 143 10.83 -6.78 -2.02
N THR A 144 10.12 -7.73 -1.41
CA THR A 144 10.63 -9.07 -1.13
C THR A 144 10.38 -10.11 -2.22
N THR A 145 9.57 -9.76 -3.22
CA THR A 145 9.18 -10.65 -4.33
C THR A 145 9.75 -10.17 -5.67
N THR A 146 8.89 -9.88 -6.65
CA THR A 146 9.21 -9.49 -8.03
C THR A 146 9.65 -8.02 -8.17
N GLY A 147 9.57 -7.22 -7.11
CA GLY A 147 10.00 -5.82 -7.09
C GLY A 147 8.91 -4.83 -7.48
N ILE A 148 8.99 -3.61 -6.93
CA ILE A 148 8.02 -2.51 -7.19
C ILE A 148 7.97 -2.14 -8.68
N GLN A 149 9.10 -2.22 -9.38
CA GLN A 149 9.21 -1.82 -10.78
C GLN A 149 8.38 -2.69 -11.73
N ALA A 150 8.38 -4.01 -11.54
CA ALA A 150 7.57 -4.91 -12.35
C ALA A 150 6.06 -4.63 -12.18
N GLY A 151 5.62 -4.39 -10.95
CA GLY A 151 4.23 -4.02 -10.65
C GLY A 151 3.84 -2.66 -11.26
N HIS A 152 4.71 -1.66 -11.12
CA HIS A 152 4.45 -0.31 -11.65
C HIS A 152 4.37 -0.31 -13.18
N MET A 153 5.26 -1.06 -13.85
CA MET A 153 5.23 -1.22 -15.31
C MET A 153 3.96 -1.94 -15.79
N LYS A 154 3.50 -2.97 -15.06
CA LYS A 154 2.24 -3.64 -15.34
C LYS A 154 1.06 -2.67 -15.23
N MET A 155 0.97 -1.90 -14.14
CA MET A 155 -0.09 -0.89 -13.96
C MET A 155 -0.03 0.19 -15.05
N HIS A 156 1.17 0.67 -15.38
CA HIS A 156 1.36 1.66 -16.43
C HIS A 156 0.85 1.16 -17.79
N LEU A 157 1.17 -0.08 -18.15
CA LEU A 157 0.65 -0.73 -19.35
C LEU A 157 -0.89 -0.80 -19.33
N PHE A 158 -1.50 -1.26 -18.24
CA PHE A 158 -2.95 -1.34 -18.11
C PHE A 158 -3.65 0.02 -18.24
N ASN A 159 -3.07 1.09 -17.70
CA ASN A 159 -3.61 2.45 -17.84
C ASN A 159 -3.67 2.87 -19.32
N ILE A 160 -2.62 2.57 -20.09
CA ILE A 160 -2.57 2.87 -21.52
C ILE A 160 -3.57 1.98 -22.30
N LEU A 161 -3.65 0.69 -21.97
CA LEU A 161 -4.60 -0.23 -22.59
C LEU A 161 -6.06 0.18 -22.34
N ASN A 162 -6.37 0.65 -21.12
CA ASN A 162 -7.70 1.17 -20.79
C ASN A 162 -8.01 2.46 -21.57
N TYR A 163 -7.03 3.33 -21.79
CA TYR A 163 -7.19 4.49 -22.66
C TYR A 163 -7.60 4.09 -24.09
N PHE A 164 -6.97 3.05 -24.65
CA PHE A 164 -7.33 2.50 -25.96
C PHE A 164 -8.58 1.61 -25.96
N LYS A 165 -9.25 1.47 -24.81
CA LYS A 165 -10.40 0.58 -24.59
C LYS A 165 -10.10 -0.84 -25.08
N ALA A 166 -8.93 -1.36 -24.72
CA ALA A 166 -8.53 -2.71 -25.06
C ALA A 166 -9.50 -3.74 -24.46
N SER A 167 -9.89 -4.75 -25.24
CA SER A 167 -10.63 -5.92 -24.78
C SER A 167 -9.73 -6.82 -23.91
N GLU A 168 -10.31 -7.73 -23.13
CA GLU A 168 -9.52 -8.64 -22.28
C GLU A 168 -8.53 -9.47 -23.10
N LYS A 169 -8.92 -9.95 -24.29
CA LYS A 169 -8.01 -10.66 -25.20
C LYS A 169 -6.82 -9.79 -25.63
N GLU A 170 -7.05 -8.52 -25.89
CA GLU A 170 -5.99 -7.57 -26.26
C GLU A 170 -5.06 -7.27 -25.07
N LYS A 171 -5.61 -7.19 -23.86
CA LYS A 171 -4.83 -6.98 -22.63
C LYS A 171 -3.92 -8.17 -22.32
N ASP A 172 -4.43 -9.40 -22.45
CA ASP A 172 -3.65 -10.61 -22.22
C ASP A 172 -2.50 -10.74 -23.25
N ALA A 173 -2.79 -10.46 -24.52
CA ALA A 173 -1.78 -10.48 -25.57
C ALA A 173 -0.71 -9.38 -25.36
N ALA A 174 -1.14 -8.17 -25.00
CA ALA A 174 -0.23 -7.06 -24.70
C ALA A 174 0.65 -7.35 -23.48
N LEU A 175 0.12 -8.00 -22.44
CA LEU A 175 0.90 -8.44 -21.28
C LEU A 175 2.03 -9.40 -21.67
N ALA A 176 1.75 -10.35 -22.56
CA ALA A 176 2.77 -11.27 -23.05
C ALA A 176 3.81 -10.55 -23.92
N HIS A 177 3.37 -9.64 -24.80
CA HIS A 177 4.26 -8.91 -25.72
C HIS A 177 5.19 -7.92 -25.01
N PHE A 178 4.68 -7.18 -24.02
CA PHE A 178 5.41 -6.15 -23.30
C PHE A 178 6.15 -6.64 -22.05
N LYS A 179 6.22 -7.96 -21.83
CA LYS A 179 6.89 -8.55 -20.65
C LYS A 179 8.36 -8.11 -20.54
N ASP A 180 9.08 -8.11 -21.66
CA ASP A 180 10.51 -7.78 -21.74
C ASP A 180 10.78 -6.57 -22.64
N GLN A 181 9.75 -5.78 -22.96
CA GLN A 181 9.86 -4.62 -23.85
C GLN A 181 9.53 -3.31 -23.13
N LYS A 182 10.11 -2.21 -23.61
CA LYS A 182 9.81 -0.88 -23.07
C LYS A 182 8.37 -0.47 -23.40
N VAL A 183 7.57 -0.31 -22.35
CA VAL A 183 6.21 0.22 -22.46
C VAL A 183 6.26 1.73 -22.70
N SER A 184 5.56 2.18 -23.74
CA SER A 184 5.31 3.61 -24.01
C SER A 184 3.94 3.75 -24.65
N PHE A 185 3.35 4.94 -24.56
CA PHE A 185 2.04 5.19 -25.15
C PHE A 185 2.02 4.88 -26.67
N SER A 186 3.10 5.26 -27.39
CA SER A 186 3.24 5.01 -28.82
C SER A 186 3.39 3.52 -29.15
N SER A 187 4.24 2.78 -28.43
CA SER A 187 4.47 1.36 -28.71
C SER A 187 3.22 0.53 -28.44
N VAL A 188 2.49 0.81 -27.35
CA VAL A 188 1.22 0.13 -27.04
C VAL A 188 0.13 0.48 -28.07
N GLY A 189 0.03 1.74 -28.48
CA GLY A 189 -0.93 2.16 -29.50
C GLY A 189 -0.72 1.46 -30.84
N LYS A 190 0.54 1.34 -31.30
CA LYS A 190 0.88 0.60 -32.53
C LYS A 190 0.53 -0.88 -32.41
N TYR A 191 0.82 -1.50 -31.28
CA TYR A 191 0.51 -2.90 -31.03
C TYR A 191 -1.00 -3.17 -31.07
N ILE A 192 -1.80 -2.35 -30.37
CA ILE A 192 -3.26 -2.48 -30.39
C ILE A 192 -3.83 -2.23 -31.78
N ALA A 193 -3.32 -1.23 -32.51
CA ALA A 193 -3.73 -1.03 -33.90
C ALA A 193 -3.45 -2.27 -34.77
N SER A 194 -2.26 -2.87 -34.63
CA SER A 194 -1.91 -4.09 -35.37
C SER A 194 -2.78 -5.31 -35.02
N MET A 195 -3.34 -5.37 -33.80
CA MET A 195 -4.27 -6.42 -33.41
C MET A 195 -5.68 -6.22 -33.99
N ARG A 196 -6.06 -4.98 -34.29
CA ARG A 196 -7.40 -4.61 -34.76
C ARG A 196 -7.54 -4.60 -36.29
N GLY A 197 -6.42 -4.53 -37.01
CA GLY A 197 -6.38 -4.40 -38.47
C GLY A 197 -6.27 -2.94 -38.87
#